data_AF-A0A935I4P1-F1
#
_entry.id   AF-A0A935I4P1-F1
#
_cell.length_a   1.000
_cell.length_b   1.000
_cell.length_c   1.000
_cell.angle_alpha   90.00
_cell.angle_beta   90.00
_cell.angle_gamma   90.00
#
_symmetry.space_group_name_H-M   'P 1'
#
loop_
_entity.id
_entity.type
_entity.pdbx_description
1 polymer ?
#
loop_
_entity_poly.entity_id
_entity_poly.type
_entity_poly.pdbx_seq_one_letter_code
_entity_poly.pdbx_strand_id
1 'polypeptide(L)'
;MARIGKPDKEKAQFQTRLRPRNHTDGLGEEAEAKPGFKEVKLALAGHLVPAKKNSANKDERPSIGIRKYAVHLGQPLALFQMLLLLVYRLGLHQAKTLLVIADGAHWIWAGVKEHFASLGIQVVEILDYWHAVEHLWALSRALYGQGTQAASVWVATQKRHLLH
;
A
#
# COMPACT_ATOMS: atom_id res chain seq x y z
N MET A 1 20.78 -28.34 -28.56
CA MET A 1 20.52 -28.66 -29.98
C MET A 1 19.05 -28.36 -30.28
N ALA A 2 18.78 -27.42 -31.17
CA ALA A 2 17.43 -27.03 -31.57
C ALA A 2 16.97 -27.82 -32.81
N ARG A 3 15.67 -28.12 -32.92
CA ARG A 3 15.01 -28.41 -34.19
C ARG A 3 13.81 -27.48 -34.35
N ILE A 4 13.81 -26.74 -35.45
CA ILE A 4 12.72 -25.89 -35.93
C ILE A 4 11.91 -26.71 -36.93
N GLY A 5 10.60 -26.73 -36.76
CA GLY A 5 9.64 -27.10 -37.79
C GLY A 5 8.48 -26.10 -37.78
N LYS A 6 8.14 -25.57 -38.95
CA LYS A 6 6.88 -24.88 -39.26
C LYS A 6 6.30 -25.58 -40.51
N PRO A 7 5.02 -25.36 -40.86
CA PRO A 7 3.83 -24.98 -40.08
C PRO A 7 2.64 -25.92 -40.39
N ASP A 8 1.45 -25.72 -39.79
CA ASP A 8 0.23 -26.12 -40.51
C ASP A 8 -0.96 -25.18 -40.25
N LYS A 9 -1.50 -24.67 -41.34
CA LYS A 9 -2.56 -23.64 -41.43
C LYS A 9 -3.93 -24.30 -41.51
N GLU A 10 -4.33 -25.07 -40.51
CA GLU A 10 -5.64 -25.73 -40.61
C GLU A 10 -6.27 -26.12 -39.28
N LYS A 11 -6.36 -25.18 -38.33
CA LYS A 11 -7.31 -25.28 -37.20
C LYS A 11 -7.96 -23.94 -36.87
N ALA A 12 -8.35 -23.21 -37.92
CA ALA A 12 -9.29 -22.09 -37.82
C ALA A 12 -10.71 -22.62 -38.06
N GLN A 13 -11.27 -23.38 -37.11
CA GLN A 13 -12.70 -23.73 -37.06
C GLN A 13 -13.00 -24.59 -35.82
N PHE A 14 -12.87 -24.03 -34.62
CA PHE A 14 -13.54 -24.58 -33.42
C PHE A 14 -13.85 -23.44 -32.45
N GLN A 15 -14.70 -22.51 -32.89
CA GLN A 15 -15.52 -21.75 -31.95
C GLN A 15 -16.81 -22.54 -31.71
N THR A 16 -16.89 -23.26 -30.60
CA THR A 16 -18.19 -23.51 -29.95
C THR A 16 -18.04 -23.48 -28.44
N ARG A 17 -18.54 -22.40 -27.84
CA ARG A 17 -19.08 -22.27 -26.48
C ARG A 17 -18.35 -23.01 -25.35
N LEU A 18 -17.45 -22.28 -24.70
CA LEU A 18 -17.31 -22.36 -23.25
C LEU A 18 -17.34 -20.94 -22.70
N ARG A 19 -18.49 -20.52 -22.15
CA ARG A 19 -18.56 -19.36 -21.26
C ARG A 19 -17.93 -19.79 -19.93
N PRO A 20 -16.89 -19.12 -19.42
CA PRO A 20 -16.56 -19.23 -18.01
C PRO A 20 -17.68 -18.55 -17.23
N ARG A 21 -18.30 -19.29 -16.30
CA ARG A 21 -19.19 -18.75 -15.28
C ARG A 21 -18.42 -17.69 -14.48
N ASN A 22 -18.93 -16.46 -14.45
CA ASN A 22 -18.51 -15.49 -13.44
C ASN A 22 -19.01 -15.99 -12.09
N HIS A 23 -18.14 -16.64 -11.33
CA HIS A 23 -18.33 -16.79 -9.89
C HIS A 23 -17.81 -15.52 -9.25
N THR A 24 -18.71 -14.56 -9.08
CA THR A 24 -18.45 -13.35 -8.31
C THR A 24 -18.42 -13.71 -6.84
N ASP A 25 -17.22 -13.84 -6.28
CA ASP A 25 -17.00 -13.65 -4.84
C ASP A 25 -15.85 -12.63 -4.68
N GLY A 26 -16.25 -11.38 -4.44
CA GLY A 26 -15.61 -10.55 -3.42
C GLY A 26 -14.29 -9.84 -3.68
N LEU A 27 -13.83 -9.67 -4.92
CA LEU A 27 -12.75 -8.70 -5.23
C LEU A 27 -13.30 -7.68 -6.22
N GLY A 28 -13.47 -6.44 -5.76
CA GLY A 28 -14.02 -5.36 -6.58
C GLY A 28 -13.22 -5.19 -7.87
N GLU A 29 -13.91 -5.22 -9.01
CA GLU A 29 -13.36 -4.75 -10.28
C GLU A 29 -12.96 -3.28 -10.10
N GLU A 30 -11.66 -3.01 -10.05
CA GLU A 30 -11.16 -1.64 -10.18
C GLU A 30 -11.54 -1.12 -11.56
N ALA A 31 -12.15 0.07 -11.59
CA ALA A 31 -12.55 0.74 -12.82
C ALA A 31 -11.36 0.84 -13.78
N GLU A 32 -11.56 0.40 -15.02
CA GLU A 32 -10.56 0.45 -16.09
C GLU A 32 -10.00 1.87 -16.21
N ALA A 33 -8.67 2.01 -16.08
CA ALA A 33 -8.01 3.31 -16.01
C ALA A 33 -8.32 4.14 -17.28
N LYS A 34 -8.65 5.43 -17.09
CA LYS A 34 -8.92 6.35 -18.20
C LYS A 34 -7.74 6.33 -19.20
N PRO A 35 -8.00 6.27 -20.52
CA PRO A 35 -6.93 6.24 -21.51
C PRO A 35 -6.02 7.47 -21.36
N GLY A 36 -4.74 7.23 -21.07
CA GLY A 36 -3.70 8.26 -20.95
C GLY A 36 -3.13 8.48 -19.54
N PHE A 37 -3.80 8.03 -18.47
CA PHE A 37 -3.24 8.10 -17.11
C PHE A 37 -3.02 6.69 -16.55
N LYS A 38 -1.81 6.41 -16.08
CA LYS A 38 -1.50 5.20 -15.31
C LYS A 38 -1.03 5.61 -13.92
N GLU A 39 -1.72 5.10 -12.92
CA GLU A 39 -1.32 5.29 -11.53
C GLU A 39 -0.01 4.55 -11.25
N VAL A 40 0.95 5.25 -10.67
CA VAL A 40 2.21 4.67 -10.18
C VAL A 40 1.99 4.21 -8.75
N LYS A 41 2.34 2.96 -8.47
CA LYS A 41 2.34 2.38 -7.13
C LYS A 41 3.79 2.32 -6.64
N LEU A 42 4.06 2.90 -5.47
CA LEU A 42 5.40 3.06 -4.92
C LEU A 42 5.42 2.56 -3.48
N ALA A 43 6.45 1.79 -3.12
CA ALA A 43 6.72 1.40 -1.74
C ALA A 43 8.22 1.57 -1.42
N LEU A 44 8.51 1.90 -0.15
CA LEU A 44 9.86 1.98 0.41
C LEU A 44 9.98 0.96 1.54
N ALA A 45 11.02 0.13 1.49
CA ALA A 45 11.41 -0.77 2.57
C ALA A 45 12.79 -0.38 3.12
N GLY A 46 12.94 -0.43 4.45
CA GLY A 46 14.20 -0.12 5.10
C GLY A 46 14.21 -0.41 6.59
N HIS A 47 15.40 -0.43 7.17
CA HIS A 47 15.58 -0.60 8.62
C HIS A 47 15.37 0.71 9.35
N LEU A 48 14.63 0.66 10.45
CA LEU A 48 14.56 1.77 11.39
C LEU A 48 15.85 1.78 12.22
N VAL A 49 16.60 2.87 12.12
CA VAL A 49 17.80 3.13 12.91
C VAL A 49 17.37 4.01 14.09
N PRO A 50 17.47 3.52 15.34
CA PRO A 50 17.13 4.30 16.52
C PRO A 50 17.94 5.61 16.57
N ALA A 51 17.32 6.65 17.10
CA ALA A 51 18.03 7.88 17.45
C ALA A 51 19.18 7.58 18.41
N LYS A 52 20.32 8.27 18.25
CA LYS A 52 21.36 8.19 19.28
C LYS A 52 20.84 8.94 20.50
N LYS A 53 21.17 8.49 21.72
CA LYS A 53 20.85 9.27 22.91
C LYS A 53 21.95 10.29 23.14
N ASN A 54 21.87 11.45 22.49
CA ASN A 54 22.67 12.59 22.91
C ASN A 54 21.87 13.39 23.96
N SER A 55 22.45 13.58 25.15
CA SER A 55 21.83 14.23 26.31
C SER A 55 21.42 15.70 26.10
N ALA A 56 21.72 16.29 24.94
CA ALA A 56 21.48 17.69 24.64
C ALA A 56 20.21 17.95 23.80
N ASN A 57 19.62 16.95 23.14
CA ASN A 57 18.47 17.15 22.26
C ASN A 57 17.32 16.19 22.56
N LYS A 58 16.19 16.72 23.06
CA LYS A 58 15.00 15.93 23.40
C LYS A 58 14.23 15.42 22.17
N ASP A 59 14.49 15.96 20.99
CA ASP A 59 13.73 15.69 19.76
C ASP A 59 14.48 14.78 18.76
N GLU A 60 15.42 13.96 19.21
CA GLU A 60 16.16 13.08 18.30
C GLU A 60 15.24 11.94 17.80
N ARG A 61 14.85 12.01 16.52
CA ARG A 61 13.93 11.05 15.88
C ARG A 61 14.68 9.87 15.25
N PRO A 62 14.12 8.66 15.28
CA PRO A 62 14.64 7.54 14.50
C PRO A 62 14.75 7.90 13.01
N SER A 63 15.73 7.32 12.33
CA SER A 63 15.92 7.49 10.89
C SER A 63 15.74 6.18 10.15
N ILE A 64 15.43 6.24 8.86
CA ILE A 64 15.45 5.04 8.01
C ILE A 64 16.84 4.92 7.41
N GLY A 65 17.52 3.81 7.72
CA GLY A 65 18.86 3.46 7.25
C GLY A 65 18.88 3.14 5.75
N ILE A 66 19.26 1.91 5.39
CA ILE A 66 19.23 1.47 3.99
C ILE A 66 17.78 1.51 3.48
N ARG A 67 17.56 2.20 2.36
CA ARG A 67 16.25 2.34 1.69
C ARG A 67 16.28 1.63 0.35
N LYS A 68 15.27 0.80 0.09
CA LYS A 68 15.01 0.21 -1.23
C LYS A 68 13.59 0.53 -1.63
N TYR A 69 13.41 0.80 -2.92
CA TYR A 69 12.14 1.19 -3.49
C TYR A 69 11.64 0.09 -4.43
N ALA A 70 10.34 -0.17 -4.37
CA ALA A 70 9.61 -0.93 -5.38
C ALA A 70 8.64 0.03 -6.07
N VAL A 71 8.66 0.05 -7.40
CA VAL A 71 7.80 0.91 -8.22
C VAL A 71 7.12 0.06 -9.27
N HIS A 72 5.81 0.20 -9.42
CA HIS A 72 5.04 -0.56 -10.39
C HIS A 72 3.93 0.27 -11.02
N LEU A 73 3.72 0.10 -12.32
CA LEU A 73 2.74 0.82 -13.15
C LEU A 73 1.50 -0.03 -13.51
N GLY A 74 1.34 -1.18 -12.86
CA GLY A 74 0.26 -2.14 -13.10
C GLY A 74 -0.52 -2.45 -11.83
N GLN A 75 -0.92 -3.72 -11.71
CA GLN A 75 -1.79 -4.19 -10.64
C GLN A 75 -1.10 -4.09 -9.26
N PRO A 76 -1.83 -3.75 -8.18
CA PRO A 76 -1.26 -3.66 -6.83
C PRO A 76 -0.52 -4.91 -6.38
N LEU A 77 -1.03 -6.09 -6.76
CA LEU A 77 -0.46 -7.39 -6.41
C LEU A 77 1.03 -7.50 -6.74
N ALA A 78 1.44 -7.03 -7.93
CA ALA A 78 2.84 -7.10 -8.35
C ALA A 78 3.74 -6.22 -7.47
N LEU A 79 3.25 -5.07 -6.99
CA LEU A 79 4.00 -4.24 -6.05
C LEU A 79 4.25 -5.01 -4.73
N PHE A 80 3.24 -5.68 -4.19
CA PHE A 80 3.39 -6.43 -2.94
C PHE A 80 4.32 -7.62 -3.05
N GLN A 81 4.29 -8.34 -4.18
CA GLN A 81 5.26 -9.40 -4.47
C GLN A 81 6.69 -8.85 -4.50
N MET A 82 6.91 -7.71 -5.16
CA MET A 82 8.21 -7.03 -5.16
C MET A 82 8.62 -6.59 -3.75
N LEU A 83 7.68 -6.06 -2.96
CA LEU A 83 7.92 -5.59 -1.60
C LEU A 83 8.27 -6.75 -0.66
N LEU A 84 7.61 -7.89 -0.78
CA LEU A 84 7.93 -9.11 -0.03
C LEU A 84 9.37 -9.57 -0.33
N LEU A 85 9.80 -9.55 -1.59
CA LEU A 85 11.18 -9.85 -1.95
C LEU A 85 12.17 -8.84 -1.33
N LEU A 86 11.82 -7.55 -1.25
CA LEU A 86 12.64 -6.55 -0.57
C LEU A 86 12.71 -6.81 0.94
N VAL A 87 11.61 -7.20 1.57
CA VAL A 87 11.56 -7.58 3.00
C VAL A 87 12.50 -8.74 3.29
N TYR A 88 12.52 -9.77 2.45
CA TYR A 88 13.50 -10.87 2.58
C TYR A 88 14.93 -10.41 2.32
N ARG A 89 15.19 -9.68 1.23
CA ARG A 89 16.53 -9.20 0.84
C ARG A 89 17.17 -8.28 1.87
N LEU A 90 16.36 -7.47 2.54
CA LEU A 90 16.82 -6.57 3.59
C LEU A 90 16.89 -7.27 4.96
N GLY A 91 16.44 -8.52 5.11
CA GLY A 91 16.39 -9.20 6.39
C GLY A 91 15.26 -8.71 7.32
N LEU A 92 14.31 -7.91 6.83
CA LEU A 92 13.22 -7.34 7.62
C LEU A 92 12.25 -8.41 8.15
N HIS A 93 12.17 -9.56 7.48
CA HIS A 93 11.42 -10.74 7.94
C HIS A 93 11.92 -11.31 9.30
N GLN A 94 13.12 -10.91 9.75
CA GLN A 94 13.68 -11.33 11.04
C GLN A 94 13.45 -10.28 12.14
N ALA A 95 12.86 -9.13 11.81
CA ALA A 95 12.52 -8.12 12.79
C ALA A 95 11.38 -8.60 13.69
N LYS A 96 11.34 -8.10 14.94
CA LYS A 96 10.20 -8.37 15.86
C LYS A 96 8.89 -7.79 15.32
N THR A 97 8.99 -6.62 14.70
CA THR A 97 7.85 -5.86 14.22
C THR A 97 8.17 -5.22 12.87
N LEU A 98 7.25 -5.35 11.92
CA LEU A 98 7.23 -4.63 10.65
C LEU A 98 6.22 -3.49 10.75
N LEU A 99 6.69 -2.25 10.59
CA LEU A 99 5.83 -1.07 10.55
C LEU A 99 5.49 -0.75 9.09
N VAL A 100 4.20 -0.60 8.78
CA VAL A 100 3.71 -0.19 7.47
C VAL A 100 2.97 1.13 7.63
N ILE A 101 3.47 2.19 7.00
CA ILE A 101 2.82 3.51 6.97
C ILE A 101 2.22 3.71 5.58
N ALA A 102 0.93 3.99 5.49
CA ALA A 102 0.25 4.23 4.22
C ALA A 102 -0.98 5.13 4.35
N ASP A 103 -1.51 5.60 3.23
CA ASP A 103 -2.59 6.59 3.13
C ASP A 103 -3.98 6.12 3.61
N GLY A 104 -4.18 4.83 3.83
CA GLY A 104 -5.46 4.28 4.26
C GLY A 104 -6.24 3.56 3.15
N ALA A 105 -5.76 3.52 1.91
CA ALA A 105 -6.44 2.86 0.81
C ALA A 105 -6.64 1.36 1.09
N HIS A 106 -7.86 0.87 0.85
CA HIS A 106 -8.26 -0.49 1.20
C HIS A 106 -7.35 -1.56 0.56
N TRP A 107 -6.97 -1.37 -0.70
CA TRP A 107 -6.10 -2.29 -1.43
C TRP A 107 -4.71 -2.41 -0.79
N ILE A 108 -4.24 -1.38 -0.08
CA ILE A 108 -2.95 -1.43 0.62
C ILE A 108 -3.03 -2.41 1.79
N TRP A 109 -4.03 -2.25 2.65
CA TRP A 109 -4.20 -3.10 3.83
C TRP A 109 -4.53 -4.54 3.46
N ALA A 110 -5.34 -4.74 2.42
CA ALA A 110 -5.58 -6.07 1.86
C ALA A 110 -4.27 -6.73 1.39
N GLY A 111 -3.45 -6.00 0.63
CA GLY A 111 -2.16 -6.51 0.14
C GLY A 111 -1.15 -6.77 1.26
N VAL A 112 -1.07 -5.90 2.26
CA VAL A 112 -0.23 -6.08 3.46
C VAL A 112 -0.62 -7.37 4.18
N LYS A 113 -1.92 -7.55 4.47
CA LYS A 113 -2.44 -8.73 5.15
C LYS A 113 -2.17 -10.00 4.35
N GLU A 114 -2.43 -9.99 3.05
CA GLU A 114 -2.22 -11.14 2.16
C GLU A 114 -0.75 -11.58 2.12
N HIS A 115 0.19 -10.63 2.01
CA HIS A 115 1.58 -10.95 1.72
C HIS A 115 2.45 -11.10 2.97
N PHE A 116 2.12 -10.42 4.07
CA PHE A 116 2.95 -10.40 5.26
C PHE A 116 2.40 -11.24 6.43
N ALA A 117 1.15 -11.71 6.38
CA ALA A 117 0.59 -12.56 7.46
C ALA A 117 1.37 -13.87 7.66
N SER A 118 1.98 -14.42 6.61
CA SER A 118 2.76 -15.66 6.67
C SER A 118 4.17 -15.49 7.24
N LEU A 119 4.64 -14.26 7.46
CA LEU A 119 5.99 -14.01 7.97
C LEU A 119 6.17 -14.37 9.45
N GLY A 120 5.08 -14.56 10.20
CA GLY A 120 5.14 -14.87 11.63
C GLY A 120 5.70 -13.74 12.51
N ILE A 121 5.80 -12.52 11.96
CA ILE A 121 6.22 -11.31 12.68
C ILE A 121 5.02 -10.42 12.96
N GLN A 122 5.12 -9.56 13.97
CA GLN A 122 4.08 -8.58 14.22
C GLN A 122 4.08 -7.53 13.11
N VAL A 123 2.95 -7.33 12.44
CA VAL A 123 2.77 -6.25 11.47
C VAL A 123 1.92 -5.16 12.11
N VAL A 124 2.39 -3.91 12.10
CA VAL A 124 1.67 -2.75 12.61
C VAL A 124 1.38 -1.82 11.45
N GLU A 125 0.10 -1.63 11.17
CA GLU A 125 -0.42 -0.73 10.14
C GLU A 125 -0.65 0.65 10.77
N ILE A 126 -0.05 1.68 10.18
CA ILE A 126 -0.10 3.06 10.66
C ILE A 126 -0.67 3.91 9.52
N LEU A 127 -1.78 4.59 9.81
CA LEU A 127 -2.35 5.55 8.88
C LEU A 127 -1.44 6.78 8.78
N ASP A 128 -1.17 7.23 7.57
CA ASP A 128 -0.45 8.46 7.31
C ASP A 128 -1.18 9.65 7.97
N TYR A 129 -0.42 10.45 8.72
CA TYR A 129 -0.99 11.55 9.51
C TYR A 129 -1.71 12.58 8.64
N TRP A 130 -1.16 12.92 7.47
CA TRP A 130 -1.77 13.94 6.62
C TRP A 130 -3.09 13.46 6.04
N HIS A 131 -3.16 12.20 5.61
CA HIS A 131 -4.41 11.57 5.16
C HIS A 131 -5.44 11.46 6.30
N ALA A 132 -5.00 11.11 7.51
CA ALA A 132 -5.87 11.13 8.69
C ALA A 132 -6.47 12.54 8.93
N VAL A 133 -5.66 13.59 8.80
CA VAL A 133 -6.11 14.98 8.95
C VAL A 133 -7.06 15.40 7.84
N GLU A 134 -6.88 14.94 6.60
CA GLU A 134 -7.83 15.19 5.51
C GLU A 134 -9.20 14.58 5.80
N HIS A 135 -9.23 13.35 6.32
CA HIS A 135 -10.47 12.71 6.77
C HIS A 135 -11.14 13.46 7.92
N LEU A 136 -10.36 13.96 8.89
CA LEU A 136 -10.90 14.81 9.96
C LEU A 136 -11.55 16.08 9.40
N TRP A 137 -10.93 16.72 8.40
CA TRP A 137 -11.52 17.88 7.74
C TRP A 137 -12.78 17.55 6.93
N ALA A 138 -12.81 16.40 6.25
CA ALA A 138 -14.01 15.95 5.55
C ALA A 138 -15.17 15.72 6.53
N LEU A 139 -14.89 15.05 7.64
CA LEU A 139 -15.86 14.80 8.69
C LEU A 139 -16.34 16.09 9.37
N SER A 140 -15.42 17.02 9.68
CA SER A 140 -15.79 18.28 10.33
C SER A 140 -16.70 19.15 9.45
N ARG A 141 -16.47 19.18 8.13
CA ARG A 141 -17.35 19.86 7.18
C ARG A 141 -18.73 19.23 7.12
N ALA A 142 -18.81 17.91 7.19
CA ALA A 142 -20.09 17.20 7.20
C ALA A 142 -20.89 17.45 8.50
N LEU A 143 -20.21 17.57 9.64
CA LEU A 143 -20.85 17.77 10.95
C LEU A 143 -21.24 19.23 11.23
N TYR A 144 -20.36 20.19 10.89
CA TYR A 144 -20.49 21.59 11.31
C TYR A 144 -20.64 22.58 10.15
N GLY A 145 -20.69 22.09 8.91
CA GLY A 145 -20.71 22.92 7.71
C GLY A 145 -19.32 23.40 7.28
N GLN A 146 -19.19 23.70 6.00
CA GLN A 146 -17.93 24.18 5.42
C GLN A 146 -17.62 25.62 5.85
N GLY A 147 -16.38 25.87 6.26
CA GLY A 147 -15.89 27.22 6.60
C GLY A 147 -16.34 27.74 7.98
N THR A 148 -17.01 26.93 8.80
CA THR A 148 -17.44 27.36 10.13
C THR A 148 -16.30 27.31 11.15
N GLN A 149 -16.36 28.21 12.13
CA GLN A 149 -15.40 28.24 13.23
C GLN A 149 -15.43 26.93 14.05
N ALA A 150 -16.63 26.36 14.23
CA ALA A 150 -16.82 25.09 14.93
C ALA A 150 -16.07 23.93 14.25
N ALA A 151 -16.11 23.84 12.91
CA ALA A 151 -15.37 22.84 12.16
C ALA A 151 -13.85 22.93 12.43
N SER A 152 -13.29 24.14 12.37
CA SER A 152 -11.86 24.39 12.57
C SER A 152 -11.40 24.08 13.99
N VAL A 153 -12.16 24.50 15.01
CA VAL A 153 -11.87 24.22 16.43
C VAL A 153 -11.91 22.73 16.71
N TRP A 154 -12.90 22.04 16.14
CA TRP A 154 -13.02 20.60 16.30
C TRP A 154 -11.83 19.86 15.68
N VAL A 155 -11.43 20.19 14.44
CA VAL A 155 -10.24 19.58 13.80
C VAL A 155 -8.96 19.86 14.57
N ALA A 156 -8.76 21.09 15.06
CA ALA A 156 -7.59 21.44 15.87
C ALA A 156 -7.50 20.59 17.16
N THR A 157 -8.64 20.20 17.72
CA THR A 157 -8.70 19.30 18.87
C THR A 157 -8.34 17.87 18.47
N GLN A 158 -8.92 17.34 17.40
CA GLN A 158 -8.61 15.98 16.94
C GLN A 158 -7.16 15.82 16.47
N LYS A 159 -6.57 16.84 15.83
CA LYS A 159 -5.15 16.85 15.46
C LYS A 159 -4.22 16.68 16.65
N ARG A 160 -4.57 17.26 17.81
CA ARG A 160 -3.80 17.05 19.05
C ARG A 160 -3.89 15.59 19.49
N HIS A 161 -5.09 15.00 19.46
CA HIS A 161 -5.26 13.59 19.83
C HIS A 161 -4.48 12.62 18.93
N LEU A 162 -4.21 12.96 17.66
CA LEU A 162 -3.39 12.13 16.77
C LEU A 162 -1.89 12.19 17.06
N LEU A 163 -1.42 13.18 17.82
CA LEU A 163 0.01 13.41 18.12
C LEU A 163 0.39 13.12 19.58
N HIS A 164 -0.57 12.63 20.38
CA HIS A 164 -0.40 12.29 21.79
C HIS A 164 -0.50 10.77 22.00
#